data_AF-A0A2J8KG30-F1
#
_entry.id   AF-A0A2J8KG30-F1
#
_cell.length_a   1.000
_cell.length_b   1.000
_cell.length_c   1.000
_cell.angle_alpha   90.00
_cell.angle_beta   90.00
_cell.angle_gamma   90.00
#
_symmetry.space_group_name_H-M   'P 1'
#
loop_
_entity.id
_entity.type
_entity.pdbx_description
1 polymer ?
#
loop_
_entity_poly.entity_id
_entity_poly.type
_entity_poly.pdbx_seq_one_letter_code
_entity_poly.pdbx_strand_id
1 'polypeptide(L)'
;MTREKHPDGKILIIGGSIANFTNVAATFKGIVRAIRDYQGPLKEHEVTIFVRRGGPNYQEGLRVMGEVGKTTGIPIHVFGTETHMTAIVGMALGHRPIPNQPPTAAHTANFLLNASGSTSTPAPSRTASFSES
;
A
#
# COMPACT_ATOMS: atom_id res chain seq x y z
N MET A 1 4.76 -10.47 21.41
CA MET A 1 4.16 -11.45 20.47
C MET A 1 5.03 -12.70 20.26
N THR A 2 6.34 -12.68 20.51
CA THR A 2 7.24 -13.85 20.36
C THR A 2 7.87 -14.32 21.68
N ARG A 3 7.09 -14.32 22.78
CA ARG A 3 7.56 -14.72 24.12
C ARG A 3 7.12 -16.15 24.43
N GLU A 4 5.84 -16.43 24.22
CA GLU A 4 5.20 -17.75 24.31
C GLU A 4 4.58 -18.13 22.97
N LYS A 5 4.50 -19.41 22.62
CA LYS A 5 3.81 -19.87 21.40
C LYS A 5 2.31 -19.97 21.59
N HIS A 6 1.57 -19.86 20.49
CA HIS A 6 0.13 -20.14 20.44
C HIS A 6 -0.08 -21.31 19.45
N PRO A 7 -0.95 -22.30 19.75
CA PRO A 7 -1.12 -23.49 18.91
C PRO A 7 -1.51 -23.19 17.46
N ASP A 8 -2.34 -22.16 17.25
CA ASP A 8 -2.82 -21.76 15.91
C ASP A 8 -1.92 -20.70 15.24
N GLY A 9 -0.71 -20.48 15.76
CA GLY A 9 0.12 -19.34 15.38
C GLY A 9 -0.44 -18.01 15.87
N LYS A 10 0.06 -16.90 15.32
CA LYS A 10 -0.34 -15.54 15.74
C LYS A 10 -0.54 -14.62 14.55
N ILE A 11 -1.39 -13.62 14.72
CA ILE A 11 -1.71 -12.63 13.69
C ILE A 11 -1.18 -11.27 14.11
N LEU A 12 -0.52 -10.56 13.19
CA LEU A 12 -0.18 -9.15 13.34
C LEU A 12 -0.91 -8.30 12.30
N ILE A 13 -1.75 -7.38 12.78
CA ILE A 13 -2.48 -6.43 11.93
C ILE A 13 -1.72 -5.10 11.90
N ILE A 14 -1.13 -4.75 10.76
CA ILE A 14 -0.48 -3.47 10.50
C ILE A 14 -1.42 -2.64 9.61
N GLY A 15 -2.47 -2.11 10.24
CA GLY A 15 -3.53 -1.38 9.55
C GLY A 15 -3.45 0.14 9.67
N GLY A 16 -4.32 0.80 8.93
CA GLY A 16 -4.78 2.15 9.23
C GLY A 16 -5.51 2.82 8.07
N SER A 17 -6.00 4.03 8.35
CA SER A 17 -6.65 4.89 7.37
C SER A 17 -5.65 5.41 6.32
N ILE A 18 -6.16 6.23 5.40
CA ILE A 18 -5.32 6.96 4.45
C ILE A 18 -4.74 8.16 5.20
N ALA A 19 -3.42 8.20 5.36
CA ALA A 19 -2.76 9.28 6.09
C ALA A 19 -2.77 10.59 5.29
N ASN A 20 -2.91 11.72 5.97
CA ASN A 20 -2.84 13.04 5.33
C ASN A 20 -1.38 13.52 5.15
N PHE A 21 -0.56 13.38 6.19
CA PHE A 21 0.81 13.95 6.23
C PHE A 21 1.90 12.92 6.61
N THR A 22 1.53 11.76 7.14
CA THR A 22 2.51 10.73 7.52
C THR A 22 3.16 10.14 6.28
N ASN A 23 4.50 10.17 6.21
CA ASN A 23 5.26 9.50 5.15
C ASN A 23 5.26 7.98 5.38
N VAL A 24 4.43 7.26 4.63
CA VAL A 24 4.24 5.82 4.79
C VAL A 24 5.53 5.05 4.47
N ALA A 25 6.26 5.43 3.42
CA ALA A 25 7.53 4.80 3.06
C ALA A 25 8.54 4.87 4.20
N ALA A 26 8.69 6.03 4.84
CA ALA A 26 9.63 6.20 5.96
C ALA A 26 9.21 5.34 7.18
N THR A 27 7.92 5.37 7.54
CA THR A 27 7.41 4.55 8.66
C THR A 27 7.59 3.06 8.39
N PHE A 28 7.26 2.59 7.19
CA PHE A 28 7.33 1.18 6.84
C PHE A 28 8.77 0.70 6.70
N LYS A 29 9.74 1.54 6.33
CA LYS A 29 11.17 1.18 6.41
C LYS A 29 11.59 0.80 7.83
N GLY A 30 11.10 1.52 8.85
CA GLY A 30 11.33 1.17 10.25
C GLY A 30 10.71 -0.17 10.63
N ILE A 31 9.47 -0.41 10.23
CA ILE A 31 8.76 -1.68 10.47
C ILE A 31 9.48 -2.85 9.76
N VAL A 32 9.85 -2.68 8.49
CA VAL A 32 10.58 -3.67 7.70
C VAL A 32 11.90 -4.05 8.36
N ARG A 33 12.65 -3.06 8.87
CA ARG A 33 13.89 -3.31 9.63
C ARG A 33 13.61 -4.18 10.85
N ALA A 34 12.59 -3.84 11.66
CA ALA A 34 12.23 -4.64 12.83
C ALA A 34 11.80 -6.07 12.46
N ILE A 35 11.08 -6.27 11.36
CA ILE A 35 10.71 -7.61 10.86
C ILE A 35 11.97 -8.41 10.49
N ARG A 36 12.95 -7.80 9.83
CA ARG A 36 14.23 -8.46 9.50
C ARG A 36 15.00 -8.86 10.75
N ASP A 37 15.06 -7.96 11.74
CA ASP A 37 15.77 -8.20 13.00
C ASP A 37 15.11 -9.32 13.82
N TYR A 38 13.76 -9.44 13.76
CA TYR A 38 12.98 -10.45 14.48
C TYR A 38 12.55 -11.65 13.62
N GLN A 39 13.12 -11.83 12.42
CA GLN A 39 12.62 -12.82 11.46
C GLN A 39 12.63 -14.26 11.99
N GLY A 40 13.62 -14.63 12.81
CA GLY A 40 13.74 -15.95 13.41
C GLY A 40 12.58 -16.22 14.39
N PRO A 41 12.45 -15.41 15.46
CA PRO A 41 11.34 -15.53 16.40
C PRO A 41 9.95 -15.44 15.74
N LEU A 42 9.77 -14.59 14.73
CA LEU A 42 8.48 -14.46 14.03
C LEU A 42 8.09 -15.75 13.28
N LYS A 43 9.06 -16.40 12.62
CA LYS A 43 8.84 -17.70 11.97
C LYS A 43 8.56 -18.79 13.00
N GLU A 44 9.32 -18.82 14.09
CA GLU A 44 9.17 -19.83 15.14
C GLU A 44 7.79 -19.78 15.85
N HIS A 45 7.15 -18.62 15.82
CA HIS A 45 5.82 -18.37 16.40
C HIS A 45 4.70 -18.37 15.36
N GLU A 46 4.99 -18.79 14.12
CA GLU A 46 4.01 -18.90 13.03
C GLU A 46 3.20 -17.61 12.85
N VAL A 47 3.90 -16.48 12.85
CA VAL A 47 3.26 -15.17 12.72
C VAL A 47 2.85 -14.91 11.28
N THR A 48 1.57 -14.61 11.07
CA THR A 48 1.03 -14.10 9.80
C THR A 48 0.72 -12.61 9.90
N ILE A 49 1.20 -11.83 8.94
CA ILE A 49 1.08 -10.37 8.96
C ILE A 49 0.10 -9.90 7.89
N PHE A 50 -0.85 -9.06 8.27
CA PHE A 50 -1.78 -8.41 7.34
C PHE A 50 -1.59 -6.89 7.39
N VAL A 51 -1.43 -6.28 6.21
CA VAL A 51 -1.04 -4.89 6.06
C VAL A 51 -2.04 -4.15 5.21
N ARG A 52 -2.61 -3.06 5.71
CA ARG A 52 -3.44 -2.16 4.90
C ARG A 52 -3.10 -0.71 5.21
N ARG A 53 -2.65 0.04 4.19
CA ARG A 53 -2.29 1.45 4.39
C ARG A 53 -2.48 2.29 3.13
N GLY A 54 -2.80 3.57 3.34
CA GLY A 54 -2.72 4.62 2.34
C GLY A 54 -2.06 5.88 2.89
N GLY A 55 -1.77 6.86 2.03
CA GLY A 55 -1.19 8.16 2.38
C GLY A 55 0.08 8.48 1.57
N PRO A 56 0.80 9.56 1.89
CA PRO A 56 2.02 9.94 1.18
C PRO A 56 3.04 8.80 1.05
N ASN A 57 3.47 8.52 -0.18
CA ASN A 57 4.44 7.47 -0.54
C ASN A 57 4.05 6.05 -0.12
N TYR A 58 2.75 5.74 0.01
CA TYR A 58 2.30 4.43 0.46
C TYR A 58 2.69 3.30 -0.48
N GLN A 59 2.70 3.51 -1.79
CA GLN A 59 3.05 2.49 -2.78
C GLN A 59 4.45 1.91 -2.51
N GLU A 60 5.42 2.78 -2.23
CA GLU A 60 6.77 2.38 -1.88
C GLU A 60 6.82 1.65 -0.54
N GLY A 61 6.07 2.14 0.47
CA GLY A 61 5.92 1.45 1.75
C GLY A 61 5.36 0.04 1.60
N LEU A 62 4.29 -0.14 0.82
CA LEU A 62 3.67 -1.43 0.55
C LEU A 62 4.61 -2.35 -0.24
N ARG A 63 5.36 -1.82 -1.23
CA ARG A 63 6.35 -2.58 -1.99
C ARG A 63 7.42 -3.20 -1.09
N VAL A 64 8.07 -2.39 -0.24
CA VAL A 64 9.13 -2.90 0.65
C VAL A 64 8.59 -3.87 1.70
N MET A 65 7.31 -3.73 2.08
CA MET A 65 6.64 -4.66 2.99
C MET A 65 6.37 -6.02 2.34
N GLY A 66 5.96 -6.04 1.07
CA GLY A 66 5.82 -7.28 0.31
C GLY A 66 7.17 -7.97 0.07
N GLU A 67 8.22 -7.20 -0.19
CA GLU A 67 9.58 -7.73 -0.40
C GLU A 67 10.17 -8.36 0.87
N VAL A 68 9.95 -7.76 2.05
CA VAL A 68 10.43 -8.38 3.29
C VAL A 68 9.75 -9.71 3.57
N GLY A 69 8.45 -9.86 3.23
CA GLY A 69 7.76 -11.15 3.33
C GLY A 69 8.40 -12.22 2.45
N LYS A 70 8.64 -11.90 1.18
CA LYS A 70 9.31 -12.81 0.22
C LYS A 70 10.71 -13.20 0.65
N THR A 71 11.51 -12.24 1.11
CA THR A 71 12.92 -12.48 1.48
C THR A 71 13.08 -13.23 2.80
N THR A 72 12.21 -12.99 3.79
CA THR A 72 12.29 -13.65 5.10
C THR A 72 11.55 -14.99 5.17
N GLY A 73 10.60 -15.21 4.25
CA GLY A 73 9.68 -16.34 4.25
C GLY A 73 8.48 -16.18 5.19
N ILE A 74 8.30 -14.99 5.80
CA ILE A 74 7.14 -14.70 6.66
C ILE A 74 5.93 -14.41 5.77
N PRO A 75 4.76 -14.99 6.03
CA PRO A 75 3.55 -14.70 5.26
C PRO A 75 3.06 -13.28 5.58
N ILE A 76 3.22 -12.38 4.60
CA ILE A 76 2.79 -10.98 4.67
C ILE A 76 1.83 -10.67 3.52
N HIS A 77 0.59 -10.35 3.87
CA HIS A 77 -0.47 -9.97 2.93
C HIS A 77 -0.62 -8.45 2.91
N VAL A 78 -0.39 -7.82 1.75
CA VAL A 78 -0.30 -6.36 1.62
C VAL A 78 -1.42 -5.81 0.76
N PHE A 79 -2.12 -4.81 1.27
CA PHE A 79 -3.29 -4.19 0.66
C PHE A 79 -3.18 -2.66 0.68
N GLY A 80 -3.66 -2.01 -0.38
CA GLY A 80 -3.65 -0.56 -0.54
C GLY A 80 -4.99 0.10 -0.23
N THR A 81 -5.22 1.24 -0.89
CA THR A 81 -6.40 2.08 -0.72
C THR A 81 -7.66 1.47 -1.33
N GLU A 82 -7.49 0.57 -2.31
CA GLU A 82 -8.55 -0.18 -2.97
C GLU A 82 -9.25 -1.18 -2.03
N THR A 83 -8.56 -1.61 -0.96
CA THR A 83 -9.12 -2.51 0.05
C THR A 83 -9.75 -1.71 1.20
N HIS A 84 -10.97 -2.06 1.60
CA HIS A 84 -11.64 -1.43 2.75
C HIS A 84 -10.80 -1.56 4.03
N MET A 85 -10.75 -0.51 4.84
CA MET A 85 -9.78 -0.38 5.95
C MET A 85 -9.77 -1.59 6.89
N THR A 86 -10.94 -2.09 7.28
CA THR A 86 -11.10 -3.20 8.21
C THR A 86 -11.24 -4.57 7.54
N ALA A 87 -11.16 -4.65 6.20
CA ALA A 87 -11.33 -5.92 5.48
C ALA A 87 -10.27 -6.95 5.89
N ILE A 88 -9.05 -6.49 6.14
CA ILE A 88 -7.92 -7.35 6.56
C ILE A 88 -8.17 -8.07 7.90
N VAL A 89 -9.05 -7.55 8.76
CA VAL A 89 -9.42 -8.24 10.01
C VAL A 89 -10.25 -9.48 9.71
N GLY A 90 -11.23 -9.34 8.80
CA GLY A 90 -12.03 -10.49 8.35
C GLY A 90 -11.20 -11.52 7.61
N MET A 91 -10.22 -11.08 6.83
CA MET A 91 -9.27 -11.98 6.15
C MET A 91 -8.40 -12.73 7.16
N ALA A 92 -7.84 -12.03 8.14
CA ALA A 92 -6.94 -12.63 9.11
C ALA A 92 -7.64 -13.63 10.04
N LEU A 93 -8.89 -13.36 10.41
CA LEU A 93 -9.71 -14.25 11.25
C LEU A 93 -10.42 -15.36 10.46
N GLY A 94 -10.15 -15.50 9.15
CA GLY A 94 -10.77 -16.54 8.32
C GLY A 94 -12.24 -16.34 7.99
N HIS A 95 -12.83 -15.17 8.30
CA HIS A 95 -14.22 -14.84 7.98
C HIS A 95 -14.41 -14.38 6.53
N ARG A 96 -13.32 -14.03 5.83
CA ARG A 96 -13.32 -13.64 4.42
C ARG A 96 -12.09 -14.22 3.71
N PRO A 97 -12.21 -14.62 2.44
CA PRO A 97 -11.06 -15.10 1.69
C PRO A 97 -10.07 -13.97 1.42
N ILE A 98 -8.79 -14.32 1.38
CA ILE A 98 -7.73 -13.43 0.91
C ILE A 98 -7.85 -13.35 -0.62
N PRO A 99 -8.02 -12.16 -1.22
CA PRO A 99 -8.15 -12.04 -2.67
C PRO A 99 -6.83 -12.46 -3.36
N ASN A 100 -6.93 -13.37 -4.34
CA ASN A 100 -5.78 -13.93 -5.06
C ASN A 100 -5.16 -12.99 -6.10
N GLN A 101 -5.81 -11.87 -6.43
CA GLN A 101 -5.28 -10.83 -7.32
C GLN A 101 -5.32 -9.47 -6.61
N PRO A 102 -4.26 -8.65 -6.74
CA PRO A 102 -4.35 -7.27 -6.32
C PRO A 102 -5.49 -6.62 -7.11
N PRO A 103 -6.48 -5.97 -6.45
CA PRO A 103 -7.51 -5.26 -7.18
C PRO A 103 -6.81 -4.25 -8.07
N THR A 104 -7.09 -4.31 -9.37
CA THR A 104 -6.53 -3.41 -10.36
C THR A 104 -6.68 -1.98 -9.85
N ALA A 105 -5.56 -1.25 -9.74
CA ALA A 105 -5.55 0.14 -9.34
C ALA A 105 -6.34 0.95 -10.37
N ALA A 106 -7.66 1.04 -10.18
CA ALA A 106 -8.60 1.64 -11.13
C ALA A 106 -8.38 3.15 -11.32
N HIS A 107 -7.49 3.79 -10.55
CA HIS A 107 -7.32 5.24 -10.57
C HIS A 107 -6.14 5.76 -11.39
N THR A 108 -5.08 4.98 -11.64
CA THR A 108 -3.94 5.45 -12.46
C THR A 108 -4.04 5.10 -13.94
N ALA A 109 -4.81 4.06 -14.30
CA ALA A 109 -5.03 3.71 -15.71
C ALA A 109 -5.80 4.80 -16.47
N ASN A 110 -6.80 5.45 -15.84
CA ASN A 110 -7.56 6.53 -16.49
C ASN A 110 -6.74 7.80 -16.71
N PHE A 111 -5.73 8.09 -15.88
CA PHE A 111 -4.86 9.25 -16.09
C PHE A 111 -3.92 9.05 -17.29
N LEU A 112 -3.37 7.84 -17.43
CA LEU A 112 -2.45 7.52 -18.53
C LEU A 112 -3.17 7.35 -19.88
N LEU A 113 -4.37 6.76 -19.87
CA LEU A 113 -5.16 6.55 -21.09
C LEU A 113 -5.75 7.86 -21.64
N ASN A 114 -5.98 8.87 -20.79
CA ASN A 114 -6.46 10.17 -21.24
C ASN A 114 -5.33 11.10 -21.76
N ALA A 115 -4.07 10.79 -21.43
CA ALA A 115 -2.91 11.52 -21.94
C ALA A 115 -2.53 11.12 -23.38
N SER A 116 -3.03 9.98 -23.88
CA SER A 116 -2.78 9.47 -25.24
C SER A 116 -3.80 9.91 -26.29
N GLY A 117 -4.78 10.77 -25.94
CA GLY A 117 -5.86 11.15 -26.84
C GLY A 117 -6.24 12.63 -26.77
N SER A 118 -5.38 13.53 -27.27
CA SER A 118 -5.74 14.79 -27.95
C SER A 118 -4.55 15.76 -27.97
N THR A 119 -3.77 15.74 -29.05
CA THR A 119 -2.97 16.89 -29.45
C THR A 119 -3.86 17.89 -30.16
N SER A 120 -4.40 18.86 -29.41
CA SER A 120 -4.84 20.13 -29.97
C SER A 120 -4.28 21.26 -29.12
N THR A 121 -3.17 21.82 -29.57
CA THR A 121 -2.58 23.05 -29.05
C THR A 121 -3.59 24.19 -29.23
N PRO A 122 -3.93 24.98 -28.19
CA PRO A 122 -4.70 26.20 -28.38
C PRO A 122 -3.83 27.24 -29.11
N ALA A 123 -4.33 27.83 -30.18
CA ALA A 123 -3.66 28.92 -30.89
C ALA A 123 -3.65 30.21 -30.03
N PRO A 124 -2.56 31.01 -30.03
CA PRO A 124 -2.54 32.28 -29.32
C PRO A 124 -3.29 33.34 -30.14
N SER A 125 -4.51 33.71 -29.76
CA SER A 125 -5.17 34.89 -30.30
C SER A 125 -4.64 36.15 -29.63
N ARG A 126 -3.62 36.78 -30.24
CA ARG A 126 -3.28 38.18 -29.97
C ARG A 126 -4.27 39.08 -30.72
N THR A 127 -5.25 39.64 -30.01
CA THR A 127 -5.99 40.80 -30.52
C THR A 127 -5.22 42.05 -30.11
N ALA A 128 -4.58 42.71 -31.08
CA ALA A 128 -4.02 44.03 -30.88
C ALA A 128 -5.16 45.05 -30.95
N SER A 129 -5.39 45.79 -29.86
CA SER A 129 -6.25 46.96 -29.85
C SER A 129 -5.34 48.20 -29.92
N PHE A 130 -5.20 48.75 -31.13
CA PHE A 130 -4.72 50.12 -31.31
C PHE A 130 -5.90 51.07 -31.05
N SER A 131 -5.66 52.12 -30.27
CA SER A 131 -6.49 53.32 -30.26
C SER A 131 -5.57 54.51 -30.04
N GLU A 132 -5.28 55.22 -31.13
CA GLU A 132 -4.74 56.58 -31.13
C GLU A 132 -5.91 57.55 -31.27
N SER A 133 -6.01 58.49 -30.32
CA SER A 133 -6.29 59.93 -30.50
C SER A 133 -6.08 60.62 -29.16
#